data_AF-A0A0J8S2U8-F1
#
_entry.id   AF-A0A0J8S2U8-F1
#
_cell.length_a   1.000
_cell.length_b   1.000
_cell.length_c   1.000
_cell.angle_alpha   90.00
_cell.angle_beta   90.00
_cell.angle_gamma   90.00
#
_symmetry.space_group_name_H-M   'P 1'
#
loop_
_entity.id
_entity.type
_entity.pdbx_description
1 polymer ?
#
loop_
_entity_poly.entity_id
_entity_poly.type
_entity_poly.pdbx_seq_one_letter_code
_entity_poly.pdbx_strand_id
1 'polypeptide(L)'
;MMPSDPTMVPHEQDLRFENDLYTPKWVRGHGNKREGWCGICKPGRWLVLKNSAFWYDKSFTHGISAVTGQAFAAPKEIRRTEGSANIWEGLCGNCGQWVGLVTSKKKGTTWFRHAYKCHNHYKPDDSHKRPRDNEEPRGISTVEAYSKSPQCVATSKPESVALGYVNKESLNGPQGLSSIQSMLSII
;
A
#
# COMPACT_ATOMS: atom_id res chain seq x y z
N MET A 1 6.48 -7.91 -42.39
CA MET A 1 7.70 -7.20 -41.96
C MET A 1 8.29 -7.96 -40.78
N MET A 2 9.48 -8.52 -40.94
CA MET A 2 10.23 -9.12 -39.83
C MET A 2 10.66 -7.98 -38.89
N PRO A 3 10.52 -8.10 -37.56
CA PRO A 3 11.05 -7.07 -36.66
C PRO A 3 12.57 -6.98 -36.81
N SER A 4 13.08 -5.75 -36.90
CA SER A 4 14.49 -5.42 -37.18
C SER A 4 15.48 -5.92 -36.11
N ASP A 5 14.99 -6.40 -34.97
CA ASP A 5 15.79 -6.98 -33.89
C ASP A 5 15.15 -8.33 -33.47
N PRO A 6 15.83 -9.47 -33.67
CA PRO A 6 15.29 -10.79 -33.34
C PRO A 6 15.03 -10.96 -31.83
N THR A 7 15.65 -10.14 -30.98
CA THR A 7 15.43 -10.19 -29.53
C THR A 7 14.08 -9.60 -29.10
N MET A 8 13.45 -8.80 -29.95
CA MET A 8 12.16 -8.15 -29.66
C MET A 8 10.95 -8.96 -30.11
N VAL A 9 11.16 -10.21 -30.54
CA VAL A 9 10.08 -11.17 -30.82
C VAL A 9 9.46 -11.64 -29.49
N PRO A 10 8.15 -11.42 -29.28
CA PRO A 10 7.44 -11.96 -28.12
C PRO A 10 7.54 -13.48 -28.05
N HIS A 11 7.91 -14.00 -26.89
CA HIS A 11 7.84 -15.42 -26.57
C HIS A 11 6.98 -15.62 -25.33
N GLU A 12 6.27 -16.74 -25.28
CA GLU A 12 5.58 -17.18 -24.07
C GLU A 12 6.59 -17.70 -23.06
N GLN A 13 6.35 -17.44 -21.78
CA GLN A 13 7.07 -18.07 -20.68
C GLN A 13 6.09 -18.75 -19.74
N ASP A 14 6.57 -19.77 -19.03
CA ASP A 14 5.78 -20.46 -18.04
C ASP A 14 5.43 -19.53 -16.86
N LEU A 15 4.19 -19.65 -16.40
CA LEU A 15 3.74 -18.96 -15.19
C LEU A 15 4.32 -19.66 -13.97
N ARG A 16 4.43 -18.91 -12.86
CA ARG A 16 4.90 -19.48 -11.58
C ARG A 16 3.99 -20.62 -11.10
N PHE A 17 2.69 -20.48 -11.33
CA PHE A 17 1.65 -21.46 -11.04
C PHE A 17 0.40 -21.15 -11.90
N GLU A 18 -0.58 -22.04 -11.89
CA GLU A 18 -1.81 -21.90 -12.66
C GLU A 18 -2.62 -20.66 -12.22
N ASN A 19 -3.10 -19.86 -13.18
CA ASN A 19 -3.86 -18.62 -12.93
C ASN A 19 -3.10 -17.48 -12.23
N ASP A 20 -1.76 -17.47 -12.30
CA ASP A 20 -0.96 -16.32 -11.86
C ASP A 20 -1.22 -15.08 -12.75
N LEU A 21 -1.88 -14.06 -12.18
CA LEU A 21 -2.18 -12.79 -12.86
C LEU A 21 -1.01 -11.79 -12.83
N TYR A 22 -0.04 -12.04 -11.94
CA TYR A 22 1.12 -11.19 -11.76
C TYR A 22 2.18 -11.49 -12.81
N THR A 23 2.57 -12.75 -13.00
CA THR A 23 3.65 -13.12 -13.94
C THR A 23 3.26 -12.80 -15.39
N PRO A 24 4.12 -12.09 -16.16
CA PRO A 24 3.83 -11.81 -17.55
C PRO A 24 3.87 -13.11 -18.35
N LYS A 25 2.76 -13.46 -19.02
CA LYS A 25 2.73 -14.61 -19.92
C LYS A 25 3.64 -14.41 -21.14
N TRP A 26 3.71 -13.19 -21.65
CA TRP A 26 4.52 -12.84 -22.82
C TRP A 26 5.67 -11.92 -22.41
N VAL A 27 6.87 -12.25 -22.87
CA VAL A 27 8.10 -11.51 -22.63
C VAL A 27 8.82 -11.28 -23.95
N ARG A 28 9.54 -10.17 -24.06
CA ARG A 28 10.44 -9.89 -25.17
C ARG A 28 11.66 -9.10 -24.71
N GLY A 29 12.65 -8.97 -25.58
CA GLY A 29 13.88 -8.25 -25.30
C GLY A 29 14.78 -9.00 -24.32
N HIS A 30 15.98 -8.45 -24.12
CA HIS A 30 16.98 -9.01 -23.23
C HIS A 30 17.64 -7.89 -22.39
N GLY A 31 18.25 -8.28 -21.26
CA GLY A 31 18.96 -7.37 -20.37
C GLY A 31 18.11 -6.17 -19.92
N ASN A 32 18.61 -4.97 -20.14
CA ASN A 32 17.93 -3.73 -19.74
C ASN A 32 16.68 -3.40 -20.58
N LYS A 33 16.56 -3.99 -21.78
CA LYS A 33 15.41 -3.83 -22.68
C LYS A 33 14.37 -4.94 -22.52
N ARG A 34 14.50 -5.79 -21.50
CA ARG A 34 13.53 -6.86 -21.24
C ARG A 34 12.19 -6.26 -20.82
N GLU A 35 11.14 -6.67 -21.52
CA GLU A 35 9.77 -6.18 -21.35
C GLU A 35 8.80 -7.33 -21.14
N GLY A 36 7.78 -7.08 -20.33
CA GLY A 36 6.67 -8.00 -20.07
C GLY A 36 5.37 -7.36 -20.54
N TRP A 37 4.53 -8.17 -21.17
CA TRP A 37 3.21 -7.73 -21.63
C TRP A 37 2.20 -7.73 -20.49
N CYS A 38 1.50 -6.61 -20.30
CA CYS A 38 0.33 -6.54 -19.44
C CYS A 38 -0.96 -6.59 -20.28
N GLY A 39 -1.65 -7.73 -20.26
CA GLY A 39 -2.94 -7.91 -20.93
C GLY A 39 -4.17 -7.34 -20.19
N ILE A 40 -3.99 -6.84 -18.97
CA ILE A 40 -5.09 -6.27 -18.15
C ILE A 40 -5.31 -4.79 -18.49
N CYS A 41 -4.26 -4.11 -18.94
CA CYS A 41 -4.35 -2.78 -19.50
C CYS A 41 -5.26 -2.77 -20.74
N LYS A 42 -5.97 -1.65 -20.95
CA LYS A 42 -6.85 -1.43 -22.11
C LYS A 42 -6.43 -0.13 -22.82
N PRO A 43 -5.74 -0.19 -23.97
CA PRO A 43 -5.20 -1.39 -24.62
C PRO A 43 -4.04 -2.01 -23.83
N GLY A 44 -3.71 -3.27 -24.11
CA GLY A 44 -2.57 -3.94 -23.50
C GLY A 44 -1.25 -3.21 -23.79
N ARG A 45 -0.26 -3.34 -22.90
CA ARG A 45 1.00 -2.59 -22.99
C ARG A 45 2.23 -3.42 -22.62
N TRP A 46 3.35 -3.16 -23.31
CA TRP A 46 4.67 -3.67 -22.95
C TRP A 46 5.29 -2.78 -21.87
N LEU A 47 5.80 -3.39 -20.81
CA LEU A 47 6.41 -2.66 -19.69
C LEU A 47 7.79 -3.20 -19.41
N VAL A 48 8.73 -2.28 -19.22
CA VAL A 48 10.12 -2.60 -18.90
C VAL A 48 10.19 -3.26 -17.52
N LEU A 49 10.90 -4.39 -17.45
CA LEU A 49 11.09 -5.14 -16.20
C LEU A 49 12.18 -4.51 -15.33
N LYS A 50 13.27 -4.04 -15.96
CA LYS A 50 14.47 -3.54 -15.25
C LYS A 50 14.20 -2.36 -14.33
N ASN A 51 13.33 -1.43 -14.73
CA ASN A 51 12.95 -0.27 -13.94
C ASN A 51 11.69 -0.52 -13.09
N SER A 52 11.29 -1.79 -12.91
CA SER A 52 10.10 -2.21 -12.17
C SER A 52 8.77 -1.64 -12.65
N ALA A 53 8.69 -1.06 -13.87
CA ALA A 53 7.44 -0.50 -14.40
C ALA A 53 6.31 -1.54 -14.44
N PHE A 54 6.64 -2.78 -14.80
CA PHE A 54 5.69 -3.88 -14.79
C PHE A 54 5.14 -4.18 -13.39
N TRP A 55 5.99 -4.18 -12.36
CA TRP A 55 5.57 -4.43 -10.97
C TRP A 55 4.64 -3.33 -10.45
N TYR A 56 4.96 -2.05 -10.73
CA TYR A 56 4.14 -0.91 -10.32
C TYR A 56 2.75 -0.96 -10.98
N ASP A 57 2.68 -1.28 -12.27
CA ASP A 57 1.42 -1.42 -13.00
C ASP A 57 0.54 -2.53 -12.39
N LYS A 58 1.09 -3.73 -12.24
CA LYS A 58 0.36 -4.86 -11.66
C LYS A 58 -0.16 -4.55 -10.26
N SER A 59 0.69 -3.99 -9.41
CA SER A 59 0.37 -3.78 -8.00
C SER A 59 -0.58 -2.61 -7.78
N PHE A 60 -0.36 -1.47 -8.44
CA PHE A 60 -1.07 -0.22 -8.10
C PHE A 60 -2.08 0.26 -9.14
N THR A 61 -2.03 -0.27 -10.37
CA THR A 61 -3.04 0.01 -11.40
C THR A 61 -4.08 -1.11 -11.45
N HIS A 62 -3.63 -2.36 -11.35
CA HIS A 62 -4.52 -3.52 -11.41
C HIS A 62 -4.84 -4.14 -10.06
N GLY A 63 -4.08 -3.78 -9.01
CA GLY A 63 -4.33 -4.29 -7.67
C GLY A 63 -4.02 -5.77 -7.53
N ILE A 64 -2.91 -6.25 -8.09
CA ILE A 64 -2.49 -7.65 -8.04
C ILE A 64 -1.29 -7.80 -7.11
N SER A 65 -1.35 -8.76 -6.20
CA SER A 65 -0.25 -9.06 -5.29
C SER A 65 0.87 -9.83 -6.01
N ALA A 66 2.10 -9.37 -5.86
CA ALA A 66 3.29 -10.08 -6.33
C ALA A 66 3.54 -11.40 -5.58
N VAL A 67 2.98 -11.56 -4.39
CA VAL A 67 3.18 -12.75 -3.55
C VAL A 67 2.20 -13.85 -3.94
N THR A 68 0.91 -13.52 -4.03
CA THR A 68 -0.14 -14.49 -4.32
C THR A 68 -0.47 -14.63 -5.80
N GLY A 69 0.04 -13.73 -6.66
CA GLY A 69 -0.33 -13.66 -8.07
C GLY A 69 -1.80 -13.35 -8.33
N GLN A 70 -2.56 -12.97 -7.30
CA GLN A 70 -4.00 -12.73 -7.36
C GLN A 70 -4.35 -11.27 -7.07
N ALA A 71 -5.55 -10.87 -7.46
CA ALA A 71 -6.07 -9.54 -7.13
C ALA A 71 -6.24 -9.36 -5.61
N PHE A 72 -5.94 -8.17 -5.11
CA PHE A 72 -6.19 -7.81 -3.73
C PHE A 72 -7.69 -7.90 -3.42
N ALA A 73 -7.99 -8.32 -2.18
CA ALA A 73 -9.35 -8.33 -1.67
C ALA A 73 -9.99 -6.94 -1.79
N ALA A 74 -11.27 -6.93 -2.17
CA ALA A 74 -12.08 -5.73 -2.15
C ALA A 74 -12.31 -5.25 -0.70
N PRO A 75 -12.68 -3.98 -0.49
CA PRO A 75 -13.14 -3.52 0.81
C PRO A 75 -14.31 -4.38 1.31
N LYS A 76 -14.33 -4.69 2.62
CA LYS A 76 -15.46 -5.41 3.25
C LYS A 76 -16.73 -4.60 3.18
N GLU A 77 -16.60 -3.32 3.46
CA GLU A 77 -17.67 -2.33 3.43
C GLU A 77 -17.21 -1.10 2.67
N ILE A 78 -18.16 -0.40 2.05
CA ILE A 78 -17.91 0.86 1.37
C ILE A 78 -18.94 1.87 1.89
N ARG A 79 -18.45 3.00 2.40
CA ARG A 79 -19.30 4.09 2.92
C ARG A 79 -18.94 5.42 2.29
N ARG A 80 -19.83 6.40 2.43
CA ARG A 80 -19.53 7.81 2.16
C ARG A 80 -19.09 8.46 3.46
N THR A 81 -18.11 9.35 3.39
CA THR A 81 -17.71 10.16 4.55
C THR A 81 -18.83 11.16 4.89
N GLU A 82 -19.27 11.16 6.14
CA GLU A 82 -20.26 12.15 6.62
C GLU A 82 -19.71 13.56 6.43
N GLY A 83 -20.48 14.43 5.76
CA GLY A 83 -20.08 15.81 5.49
C GLY A 83 -19.37 16.06 4.14
N SER A 84 -19.04 15.03 3.34
CA SER A 84 -18.52 15.24 1.98
C SER A 84 -19.04 14.20 0.98
N ALA A 85 -19.97 14.62 0.11
CA ALA A 85 -20.63 13.72 -0.84
C ALA A 85 -19.68 13.03 -1.85
N ASN A 86 -18.47 13.56 -2.02
CA ASN A 86 -17.53 13.11 -3.04
C ASN A 86 -16.48 12.14 -2.52
N ILE A 87 -16.36 11.95 -1.20
CA ILE A 87 -15.34 11.09 -0.60
C ILE A 87 -15.98 9.75 -0.24
N TRP A 88 -15.43 8.69 -0.84
CA TRP A 88 -15.80 7.31 -0.55
C TRP A 88 -14.69 6.66 0.26
N GLU A 89 -15.05 5.81 1.20
CA GLU A 89 -14.10 5.05 2.01
C GLU A 89 -14.45 3.56 1.95
N GLY A 90 -13.43 2.71 1.96
CA GLY A 90 -13.57 1.27 2.06
C GLY A 90 -12.98 0.75 3.37
N LEU A 91 -13.65 -0.20 4.03
CA LEU A 91 -13.16 -0.88 5.22
C LEU A 91 -12.19 -2.00 4.84
N CYS A 92 -10.94 -1.91 5.28
CA CYS A 92 -9.95 -2.97 5.09
C CYS A 92 -10.29 -4.21 5.90
N GLY A 93 -10.39 -5.35 5.22
CA GLY A 93 -10.70 -6.62 5.86
C GLY A 93 -9.60 -7.16 6.77
N ASN A 94 -8.35 -6.75 6.55
CA ASN A 94 -7.19 -7.19 7.32
C ASN A 94 -7.01 -6.33 8.58
N CYS A 95 -6.86 -5.01 8.45
CA CYS A 95 -6.58 -4.13 9.61
C CYS A 95 -7.81 -3.40 10.19
N GLY A 96 -8.98 -3.52 9.58
CA GLY A 96 -10.21 -2.84 10.05
C GLY A 96 -10.19 -1.31 9.91
N GLN A 97 -9.26 -0.74 9.16
CA GLN A 97 -9.18 0.71 8.94
C GLN A 97 -10.00 1.14 7.72
N TRP A 98 -10.61 2.33 7.79
CA TRP A 98 -11.27 2.97 6.65
C TRP A 98 -10.23 3.66 5.76
N VAL A 99 -10.26 3.35 4.47
CA VAL A 99 -9.29 3.83 3.48
C VAL A 99 -10.03 4.56 2.36
N GLY A 100 -9.59 5.79 2.07
CA GLY A 100 -10.17 6.59 0.99
C GLY A 100 -10.10 5.90 -0.38
N LEU A 101 -11.22 5.94 -1.09
CA LEU A 101 -11.41 5.52 -2.47
C LEU A 101 -11.52 6.77 -3.34
N VAL A 102 -10.86 6.77 -4.50
CA VAL A 102 -10.84 7.92 -5.42
C VAL A 102 -12.22 8.18 -6.04
N THR A 103 -12.99 7.12 -6.24
CA THR A 103 -14.36 7.18 -6.76
C THR A 103 -15.12 5.92 -6.33
N SER A 104 -16.45 5.95 -6.36
CA SER A 104 -17.30 4.82 -5.98
C SER A 104 -17.16 3.61 -6.90
N LYS A 105 -16.91 3.83 -8.21
CA LYS A 105 -16.96 2.77 -9.23
C LYS A 105 -15.62 2.09 -9.52
N LYS A 106 -14.50 2.74 -9.18
CA LYS A 106 -13.15 2.20 -9.43
C LYS A 106 -12.45 2.06 -8.09
N LYS A 107 -12.05 0.83 -7.77
CA LYS A 107 -11.10 0.53 -6.70
C LYS A 107 -9.85 1.37 -6.98
N GLY A 108 -9.71 2.48 -6.25
CA GLY A 108 -8.72 3.50 -6.57
C GLY A 108 -7.29 3.02 -6.32
N THR A 109 -6.32 3.73 -6.89
CA THR A 109 -4.88 3.50 -6.65
C THR A 109 -4.53 3.57 -5.15
N THR A 110 -5.24 4.41 -4.38
CA THR A 110 -5.10 4.53 -2.92
C THR A 110 -5.42 3.23 -2.20
N TRP A 111 -6.48 2.53 -2.60
CA TRP A 111 -6.85 1.24 -2.01
C TRP A 111 -5.75 0.21 -2.25
N PHE A 112 -5.26 0.10 -3.49
CA PHE A 112 -4.22 -0.86 -3.83
C PHE A 112 -2.89 -0.57 -3.12
N ARG A 113 -2.55 0.70 -2.91
CA ARG A 113 -1.37 1.07 -2.11
C ARG A 113 -1.52 0.65 -0.65
N HIS A 114 -2.72 0.79 -0.08
CA HIS A 114 -3.01 0.29 1.26
C HIS A 114 -2.93 -1.25 1.30
N ALA A 115 -3.65 -1.93 0.41
CA ALA A 115 -3.69 -3.39 0.34
C ALA A 115 -2.29 -4.00 0.17
N TYR A 116 -1.44 -3.42 -0.68
CA TYR A 116 -0.06 -3.87 -0.85
C TYR A 116 0.73 -3.88 0.48
N LYS A 117 0.60 -2.82 1.29
CA LYS A 117 1.28 -2.75 2.59
C LYS A 117 0.58 -3.57 3.66
N CYS A 118 -0.74 -3.56 3.68
CA CYS A 118 -1.51 -4.19 4.75
C CYS A 118 -1.61 -5.71 4.57
N HIS A 119 -1.99 -6.18 3.39
CA HIS A 119 -2.26 -7.60 3.15
C HIS A 119 -0.98 -8.44 3.10
N ASN A 120 0.16 -7.83 2.80
CA ASN A 120 1.45 -8.52 2.82
C ASN A 120 2.14 -8.51 4.19
N HIS A 121 1.76 -7.63 5.12
CA HIS A 121 2.46 -7.46 6.40
C HIS A 121 1.58 -7.68 7.65
N TYR A 122 0.27 -7.88 7.49
CA TYR A 122 -0.62 -8.04 8.64
C TYR A 122 -0.60 -9.47 9.17
N LYS A 123 -0.02 -9.65 10.35
CA LYS A 123 -0.31 -10.79 11.23
C LYS A 123 -1.51 -10.41 12.08
N PRO A 124 -2.65 -11.13 12.02
CA PRO A 124 -3.74 -10.86 12.93
C PRO A 124 -3.25 -11.05 14.36
N ASP A 125 -3.37 -10.01 15.17
CA ASP A 125 -3.18 -10.11 16.61
C ASP A 125 -4.44 -10.79 17.18
N ASP A 126 -4.28 -12.00 17.70
CA ASP A 126 -5.35 -12.87 18.23
C ASP A 126 -5.77 -12.49 19.67
N SER A 127 -5.87 -11.19 19.96
CA SER A 127 -6.20 -10.71 21.32
C SER A 127 -7.67 -10.37 21.55
N HIS A 128 -8.58 -10.56 20.59
CA HIS A 128 -9.98 -10.10 20.74
C HIS A 128 -11.05 -11.11 20.28
N LYS A 129 -10.94 -12.37 20.71
CA LYS A 129 -12.08 -13.30 20.81
C LYS A 129 -11.99 -13.94 22.19
N ARG A 130 -12.85 -13.65 23.18
CA ARG A 130 -14.31 -13.85 23.23
C ARG A 130 -14.89 -12.95 24.34
N PRO A 131 -16.05 -12.31 24.17
CA PRO A 131 -16.94 -12.10 25.32
C PRO A 131 -17.36 -13.48 25.81
N ARG A 132 -16.91 -13.85 27.00
CA ARG A 132 -17.44 -15.02 27.71
C ARG A 132 -18.78 -14.60 28.28
N ASP A 133 -19.86 -15.03 27.65
CA ASP A 133 -21.18 -15.07 28.28
C ASP A 133 -21.02 -15.84 29.59
N ASN A 134 -21.28 -15.18 30.72
CA ASN A 134 -21.30 -15.81 32.03
C ASN A 134 -22.47 -15.18 32.78
N GLU A 135 -23.50 -16.02 32.91
CA GLU A 135 -24.73 -15.79 33.63
C GLU A 135 -24.48 -15.36 35.09
N GLU A 136 -25.31 -14.46 35.57
CA GLU A 136 -25.47 -14.10 36.99
C GLU A 136 -25.76 -15.34 37.84
N PRO A 137 -25.23 -15.39 39.08
CA PRO A 137 -26.18 -15.50 40.18
C PRO A 137 -25.81 -14.66 41.42
N ARG A 138 -26.79 -13.86 41.86
CA ARG A 138 -27.13 -13.50 43.25
C ARG A 138 -26.54 -14.40 44.34
N GLY A 139 -25.97 -13.77 45.39
CA GLY A 139 -26.26 -14.17 46.78
C GLY A 139 -25.16 -14.00 47.85
N ILE A 140 -25.13 -12.82 48.50
CA ILE A 140 -25.11 -12.58 49.97
C ILE A 140 -23.80 -12.76 50.82
N SER A 141 -23.36 -11.61 51.40
CA SER A 141 -22.87 -11.30 52.80
C SER A 141 -21.65 -12.05 53.36
N THR A 142 -20.66 -11.53 54.11
CA THR A 142 -20.31 -10.31 54.90
C THR A 142 -18.82 -10.55 55.29
N VAL A 143 -17.89 -9.60 55.46
CA VAL A 143 -17.71 -8.62 56.55
C VAL A 143 -16.53 -7.68 56.23
N GLU A 144 -16.63 -6.45 56.73
CA GLU A 144 -15.63 -5.44 57.19
C GLU A 144 -14.11 -5.70 57.02
N ALA A 145 -13.19 -4.72 56.98
CA ALA A 145 -13.14 -3.28 56.79
C ALA A 145 -11.64 -2.92 56.98
N TYR A 146 -11.01 -2.13 56.11
CA TYR A 146 -9.98 -1.18 56.57
C TYR A 146 -9.64 -0.14 55.50
N SER A 147 -9.71 1.11 55.95
CA SER A 147 -9.54 2.36 55.22
C SER A 147 -8.08 2.67 54.88
N LYS A 148 -7.85 3.37 53.76
CA LYS A 148 -7.16 4.68 53.71
C LYS A 148 -6.90 5.13 52.26
N SER A 149 -7.60 6.19 51.86
CA SER A 149 -7.10 7.16 50.88
C SER A 149 -6.03 8.04 51.55
N PRO A 150 -5.10 8.61 50.78
CA PRO A 150 -5.14 10.07 50.62
C PRO A 150 -4.77 10.56 49.20
N GLN A 151 -5.43 11.65 48.78
CA GLN A 151 -4.92 12.63 47.80
C GLN A 151 -3.64 13.29 48.42
N CYS A 152 -2.68 13.91 47.74
CA CYS A 152 -2.74 14.97 46.74
C CYS A 152 -1.28 15.39 46.37
N VAL A 153 -1.18 16.26 45.36
CA VAL A 153 -0.11 17.26 45.08
C VAL A 153 1.04 16.87 44.14
N ALA A 154 1.14 17.71 43.11
CA ALA A 154 2.15 17.81 42.08
C ALA A 154 3.52 18.25 42.60
N THR A 155 4.60 17.88 41.89
CA THR A 155 5.76 18.76 41.68
C THR A 155 6.69 18.25 40.55
N SER A 156 7.05 19.18 39.67
CA SER A 156 8.35 19.38 38.99
C SER A 156 9.08 18.24 38.25
N LYS A 157 9.18 18.41 36.92
CA LYS A 157 10.36 18.15 36.05
C LYS A 157 11.65 18.77 36.66
N PRO A 158 12.89 18.33 36.30
CA PRO A 158 13.38 18.33 34.92
C PRO A 158 14.42 17.26 34.47
N GLU A 159 14.49 17.16 33.13
CA GLU A 159 15.64 16.99 32.21
C GLU A 159 16.82 16.04 32.47
N SER A 160 17.07 15.18 31.47
CA SER A 160 18.33 14.95 30.72
C SER A 160 18.16 13.61 29.97
N VAL A 161 18.57 13.36 28.73
CA VAL A 161 19.83 13.62 28.02
C VAL A 161 19.52 13.59 26.52
N ALA A 162 19.91 14.64 25.78
CA ALA A 162 20.00 14.62 24.32
C ALA A 162 21.47 14.44 23.93
N LEU A 163 21.78 13.31 23.29
CA LEU A 163 23.09 13.05 22.68
C LEU A 163 23.06 13.57 21.23
N GLY A 164 24.04 14.43 20.94
CA GLY A 164 24.12 15.23 19.73
C GLY A 164 24.46 14.45 18.46
N TYR A 165 23.96 14.99 17.34
CA TYR A 165 24.46 14.70 16.00
C TYR A 165 25.37 15.85 15.56
N VAL A 166 26.60 15.50 15.21
CA VAL A 166 27.59 16.41 14.61
C VAL A 166 27.45 16.39 13.10
N ASN A 167 27.42 17.59 12.53
CA ASN A 167 27.40 17.92 11.10
C ASN A 167 28.60 17.34 10.32
N LYS A 168 28.39 17.09 9.02
CA LYS A 168 29.45 17.33 8.04
C LYS A 168 28.85 17.84 6.73
N GLU A 169 28.97 19.15 6.56
CA GLU A 169 28.81 19.83 5.28
C GLU A 169 30.06 19.64 4.40
N SER A 170 29.83 19.85 3.10
CA SER A 170 30.72 20.51 2.16
C SER A 170 31.63 19.63 1.27
N LEU A 171 31.39 19.62 -0.05
CA LEU A 171 32.02 20.57 -0.99
C LEU A 171 31.66 20.28 -2.48
N ASN A 172 31.02 21.29 -3.09
CA ASN A 172 31.18 21.91 -4.42
C ASN A 172 31.75 21.17 -5.66
N GLY A 173 31.11 21.39 -6.81
CA GLY A 173 31.75 21.52 -8.13
C GLY A 173 30.79 21.50 -9.35
N PRO A 174 30.99 22.29 -10.43
CA PRO A 174 29.92 22.93 -11.21
C PRO A 174 29.73 22.39 -12.66
N GLN A 175 29.09 23.21 -13.52
CA GLN A 175 28.73 23.06 -14.96
C GLN A 175 27.30 22.49 -15.17
N GLY A 176 26.32 23.09 -15.86
CA GLY A 176 26.27 24.21 -16.81
C GLY A 176 25.44 23.79 -18.04
N LEU A 177 24.40 24.57 -18.39
CA LEU A 177 23.65 24.63 -19.67
C LEU A 177 22.70 23.43 -19.95
N SER A 178 21.51 23.54 -20.55
CA SER A 178 20.67 24.60 -21.12
C SER A 178 19.28 23.98 -21.36
N SER A 179 18.16 24.71 -21.20
CA SER A 179 16.94 24.41 -21.96
C SER A 179 15.77 25.39 -21.79
N ILE A 180 15.56 26.13 -22.88
CA ILE A 180 14.31 26.53 -23.54
C ILE A 180 13.39 27.56 -22.86
N GLN A 181 13.45 28.75 -23.45
CA GLN A 181 12.49 29.83 -23.36
C GLN A 181 11.49 29.75 -24.53
N SER A 182 10.22 30.02 -24.21
CA SER A 182 9.11 30.53 -25.03
C SER A 182 8.67 29.76 -26.28
N MET A 183 7.35 29.52 -26.38
CA MET A 183 6.45 30.36 -27.20
C MET A 183 4.98 29.95 -26.94
N LEU A 184 4.25 30.83 -26.26
CA LEU A 184 2.81 31.01 -26.38
C LEU A 184 2.57 32.03 -27.50
N SER A 185 1.69 31.73 -28.47
CA SER A 185 0.74 32.68 -29.11
C SER A 185 0.03 32.07 -30.34
N ILE A 186 -1.32 32.15 -30.32
CA ILE A 186 -2.22 32.62 -31.41
C ILE A 186 -2.12 31.80 -32.73
N ILE A 187 -3.09 30.98 -33.15
CA ILE A 187 -4.47 31.24 -33.66
C ILE A 187 -5.29 29.94 -33.53
#